data_AF-C1BE98-F1
#
_entry.id   AF-C1BE98-F1
#
_cell.length_a   1.000
_cell.length_b   1.000
_cell.length_c   1.000
_cell.angle_alpha   90.00
_cell.angle_beta   90.00
_cell.angle_gamma   90.00
#
_symmetry.space_group_name_H-M   'P 1'
#
loop_
_entity.id
_entity.type
_entity.pdbx_description
1 polymer ?
#
loop_
_entity_poly.entity_id
_entity_poly.type
_entity_poly.pdbx_seq_one_letter_code
_entity_poly.pdbx_strand_id
1 'polypeptide(L)'
;MSAASHLSRMIVTAEPSANPHEEGCGCGREDRGMTELKPGRIPVGDPIALRFDPETKRRLEEMAEGIGPRRFGALVRVACRRLVNQPKAVGRGLSEQRRISEALRAIPLVMLKIKVEPATALEFAELAVEHDTTVSALMRIALHRFLEAPGRYKHPLLREAERAGLSDWVDVMVLPSSKQQVWRLAGRYGDKLNTALLRVVLRRLLDEPGDLTRDLEAIAPLRDLRPEIYPARANVHFDDALRDKLDALAARVGSDRAELMRLAAKRVLDEPGMIDQAVTREIFRSEKNKKHLLARHARRHTQPD
;
A
#
# COMPACT_ATOMS: atom_id res chain seq x y z
N MET A 1 47.85 -60.62 -3.43
CA MET A 1 47.71 -59.79 -2.22
C MET A 1 46.21 -59.72 -1.94
N SER A 2 45.60 -60.66 -1.21
CA SER A 2 45.56 -60.77 0.27
C SER A 2 45.08 -59.47 0.90
N ALA A 3 44.03 -59.34 1.71
CA ALA A 3 43.02 -60.25 2.28
C ALA A 3 41.80 -59.37 2.69
N ALA A 4 40.59 -59.92 2.76
CA ALA A 4 39.79 -60.14 3.99
C ALA A 4 39.58 -58.89 4.88
N SER A 5 38.41 -58.58 5.43
CA SER A 5 37.46 -59.43 6.17
C SER A 5 36.35 -58.46 6.64
N HIS A 6 35.05 -58.73 6.42
CA HIS A 6 34.12 -59.29 7.43
C HIS A 6 33.77 -58.34 8.60
N LEU A 7 32.55 -58.26 9.14
CA LEU A 7 31.26 -58.90 8.92
C LEU A 7 30.29 -58.30 9.97
N SER A 8 28.99 -58.46 9.72
CA SER A 8 27.94 -58.78 10.71
C SER A 8 27.53 -57.68 11.71
N ARG A 9 26.28 -57.53 12.13
CA ARG A 9 25.00 -58.28 12.02
C ARG A 9 23.94 -57.30 12.59
N MET A 10 22.73 -57.16 12.01
CA MET A 10 21.49 -57.91 12.35
C MET A 10 21.09 -57.87 13.84
N ILE A 11 19.85 -57.76 14.33
CA ILE A 11 18.43 -57.55 13.93
C ILE A 11 17.69 -57.27 15.29
N VAL A 12 16.44 -56.79 15.25
CA VAL A 12 15.29 -57.21 16.11
C VAL A 12 14.71 -56.16 17.08
N THR A 13 13.54 -55.65 16.67
CA THR A 13 12.28 -55.28 17.36
C THR A 13 12.07 -55.51 18.87
N ALA A 14 11.32 -54.59 19.51
CA ALA A 14 10.17 -54.89 20.39
C ALA A 14 9.33 -53.63 20.70
N GLU A 15 7.99 -53.76 20.60
CA GLU A 15 6.92 -52.80 20.98
C GLU A 15 6.61 -52.86 22.51
N PRO A 16 5.40 -52.55 23.02
CA PRO A 16 4.87 -51.25 23.47
C PRO A 16 4.52 -51.24 24.99
N SER A 17 4.11 -50.11 25.57
CA SER A 17 3.46 -50.08 26.91
C SER A 17 2.45 -48.94 27.04
N ALA A 18 1.28 -49.27 27.58
CA ALA A 18 0.08 -48.45 27.72
C ALA A 18 -0.04 -47.72 29.08
N ASN A 19 -0.69 -46.53 29.03
CA ASN A 19 -1.58 -45.77 29.96
C ASN A 19 -1.90 -46.35 31.39
N PRO A 20 -2.34 -45.56 32.43
CA PRO A 20 -3.35 -44.47 32.35
C PRO A 20 -3.37 -43.32 33.43
N HIS A 21 -4.25 -42.34 33.19
CA HIS A 21 -5.05 -41.45 34.09
C HIS A 21 -4.48 -40.85 35.41
N GLU A 22 -4.50 -39.50 35.51
CA GLU A 22 -4.94 -38.76 36.72
C GLU A 22 -5.62 -37.43 36.34
N GLU A 23 -6.80 -37.20 36.94
CA GLU A 23 -7.63 -36.00 36.88
C GLU A 23 -7.12 -34.92 37.85
N GLY A 24 -7.26 -33.63 37.54
CA GLY A 24 -6.84 -32.57 38.45
C GLY A 24 -7.07 -31.12 38.00
N CYS A 25 -8.34 -30.70 38.01
CA CYS A 25 -8.86 -29.41 38.49
C CYS A 25 -7.98 -28.12 38.44
N GLY A 26 -8.44 -27.13 37.68
CA GLY A 26 -8.61 -25.76 38.19
C GLY A 26 -7.47 -24.73 38.03
N CYS A 27 -7.90 -23.49 37.81
CA CYS A 27 -7.19 -22.21 38.05
C CYS A 27 -6.43 -21.57 36.88
N GLY A 28 -7.12 -20.63 36.23
CA GLY A 28 -6.68 -19.24 36.16
C GLY A 28 -5.45 -18.93 35.31
N ARG A 29 -5.65 -18.67 34.02
CA ARG A 29 -4.74 -17.79 33.27
C ARG A 29 -5.14 -16.34 33.53
N GLU A 30 -4.77 -15.87 34.72
CA GLU A 30 -4.81 -14.46 35.10
C GLU A 30 -3.85 -13.65 34.23
N ASP A 31 -4.44 -12.82 33.39
CA ASP A 31 -4.20 -11.38 33.34
C ASP A 31 -2.88 -10.90 33.99
N ARG A 32 -1.80 -10.87 33.21
CA ARG A 32 -0.58 -10.10 33.54
C ARG A 32 -0.09 -9.34 32.32
N GLY A 33 -0.82 -8.29 32.00
CA GLY A 33 -0.31 -7.12 31.31
C GLY A 33 -0.46 -5.90 32.19
N MET A 34 0.19 -5.90 33.37
CA MET A 34 0.25 -4.74 34.27
C MET A 34 0.71 -3.50 33.49
N THR A 35 -0.24 -2.60 33.28
CA THR A 35 -0.03 -1.26 32.75
C THR A 35 0.82 -0.46 33.74
N GLU A 36 2.12 -0.35 33.48
CA GLU A 36 2.92 0.73 34.04
C GLU A 36 2.44 2.06 33.43
N LEU A 37 1.48 2.67 34.12
CA LEU A 37 0.98 4.01 33.89
C LEU A 37 2.11 5.02 34.12
N LYS A 38 2.84 5.35 33.05
CA LYS A 38 3.70 6.54 33.04
C LYS A 38 2.82 7.78 33.32
N PRO A 39 3.08 8.56 34.38
CA PRO A 39 2.26 9.70 34.73
C PRO A 39 2.37 10.77 33.63
N GLY A 40 1.23 11.10 33.01
CA GLY A 40 1.13 12.11 31.94
C GLY A 40 0.45 11.64 30.65
N ARG A 41 0.08 10.35 30.53
CA ARG A 41 -0.71 9.85 29.40
C ARG A 41 -2.11 9.49 29.85
N ILE A 42 -3.10 10.21 29.34
CA ILE A 42 -4.45 9.67 29.27
C ILE A 42 -4.94 9.84 27.82
N PRO A 43 -4.98 8.76 27.02
CA PRO A 43 -5.37 8.83 25.61
C PRO A 43 -6.86 9.18 25.46
N VAL A 44 -7.18 9.89 24.37
CA VAL A 44 -8.55 10.26 23.96
C VAL A 44 -9.00 9.25 22.90
N GLY A 45 -9.76 8.23 23.29
CA GLY A 45 -10.29 7.17 22.41
C GLY A 45 -9.22 6.32 21.70
N ASP A 46 -9.66 5.37 20.87
CA ASP A 46 -8.76 4.47 20.15
C ASP A 46 -7.86 5.21 19.14
N PRO A 47 -6.56 4.87 19.05
CA PRO A 47 -5.64 5.53 18.13
C PRO A 47 -6.00 5.22 16.68
N ILE A 48 -6.19 6.26 15.86
CA ILE A 48 -6.35 6.11 14.41
C ILE A 48 -4.96 6.17 13.77
N ALA A 49 -4.59 5.12 13.05
CA ALA A 49 -3.36 5.05 12.29
C ALA A 49 -3.48 5.88 11.00
N LEU A 50 -2.91 7.07 11.02
CA LEU A 50 -2.76 7.91 9.85
C LEU A 50 -1.56 7.47 9.05
N ARG A 51 -1.69 7.55 7.74
CA ARG A 51 -0.58 7.31 6.84
C ARG A 51 -0.40 8.49 5.90
N PHE A 52 0.83 8.94 5.79
CA PHE A 52 1.24 10.07 4.95
C PHE A 52 2.37 9.63 4.02
N ASP A 53 2.60 10.41 2.97
CA ASP A 53 3.88 10.39 2.29
C ASP A 53 4.96 10.95 3.24
N PRO A 54 6.24 10.54 3.08
CA PRO A 54 7.30 10.95 3.99
C PRO A 54 7.50 12.46 4.09
N GLU A 55 7.32 13.19 2.98
CA GLU A 55 7.53 14.63 2.90
C GLU A 55 6.44 15.39 3.67
N THR A 56 5.17 15.07 3.43
CA THR A 56 4.03 15.63 4.17
C THR A 56 4.17 15.36 5.66
N LYS A 57 4.59 14.14 6.05
CA LYS A 57 4.82 13.83 7.47
C LYS A 57 5.92 14.72 8.06
N ARG A 58 7.07 14.82 7.39
CA ARG A 58 8.21 15.62 7.86
C ARG A 58 7.81 17.08 8.05
N ARG A 59 7.14 17.68 7.06
CA ARG A 59 6.67 19.07 7.12
C ARG A 59 5.66 19.31 8.25
N LEU A 60 4.78 18.35 8.53
CA LEU A 60 3.87 18.43 9.67
C LEU A 60 4.59 18.32 11.01
N GLU A 61 5.63 17.48 11.10
CA GLU A 61 6.46 17.35 12.30
C GLU A 61 7.24 18.64 12.56
N GLU A 62 7.88 19.21 11.54
CA GLU A 62 8.56 20.51 11.59
C GLU A 62 7.61 21.64 12.04
N MET A 63 6.41 21.71 11.43
CA MET A 63 5.39 22.68 11.83
C MET A 63 4.94 22.48 13.29
N ALA A 64 4.74 21.23 13.71
CA ALA A 64 4.34 20.93 15.07
C ALA A 64 5.44 21.30 16.09
N GLU A 65 6.70 21.03 15.77
CA GLU A 65 7.86 21.38 16.60
C GLU A 65 8.03 22.89 16.74
N GLY A 66 7.79 23.65 15.66
CA GLY A 66 7.77 25.12 15.70
C GLY A 66 6.74 25.71 16.66
N ILE A 67 5.62 25.02 16.88
CA ILE A 67 4.59 25.41 17.86
C ILE A 67 4.98 24.97 19.28
N GLY A 68 5.73 23.88 19.40
CA GLY A 68 6.29 23.39 20.65
C GLY A 68 6.41 21.86 20.72
N PRO A 69 6.90 21.33 21.85
CA PRO A 69 7.08 19.89 21.99
C PRO A 69 5.73 19.15 21.98
N ARG A 70 5.70 18.02 21.27
CA ARG A 70 4.58 17.04 21.27
C ARG A 70 3.25 17.60 20.76
N ARG A 71 3.27 18.53 19.80
CA ARG A 71 2.07 19.19 19.26
C ARG A 71 1.43 18.51 18.05
N PHE A 72 2.10 17.51 17.46
CA PHE A 72 1.64 16.83 16.24
C PHE A 72 0.18 16.35 16.30
N GLY A 73 -0.20 15.64 17.37
CA GLY A 73 -1.58 15.14 17.50
C GLY A 73 -2.63 16.25 17.61
N ALA A 74 -2.29 17.38 18.23
CA ALA A 74 -3.17 18.54 18.31
C ALA A 74 -3.27 19.28 16.97
N LEU A 75 -2.14 19.41 16.25
CA LEU A 75 -2.09 19.94 14.89
C LEU A 75 -3.04 19.17 13.95
N VAL A 76 -2.95 17.84 13.94
CA VAL A 76 -3.80 17.01 13.09
C VAL A 76 -5.28 17.12 13.47
N ARG A 77 -5.61 17.17 14.77
CA ARG A 77 -7.00 17.39 15.22
C ARG A 77 -7.54 18.75 14.76
N VAL A 78 -6.74 19.82 14.89
CA VAL A 78 -7.12 21.16 14.39
C VAL A 78 -7.37 21.12 12.89
N ALA A 79 -6.49 20.47 12.13
CA ALA A 79 -6.64 20.30 10.69
C ALA A 79 -7.99 19.63 10.34
N CYS A 80 -8.31 18.53 11.01
CA CYS A 80 -9.56 17.81 10.81
C CYS A 80 -10.79 18.65 11.22
N ARG A 81 -10.72 19.40 12.33
CA ARG A 81 -11.82 20.30 12.74
C ARG A 81 -12.05 21.42 11.74
N ARG A 82 -10.98 22.01 11.18
CA ARG A 82 -11.10 23.02 10.12
C ARG A 82 -11.79 22.43 8.89
N LEU A 83 -11.39 21.22 8.50
CA LEU A 83 -12.00 20.52 7.37
C LEU A 83 -13.52 20.29 7.55
N VAL A 84 -13.92 19.80 8.74
CA VAL A 84 -15.33 19.53 9.07
C VAL A 84 -16.15 20.81 9.17
N ASN A 85 -15.57 21.90 9.68
CA ASN A 85 -16.27 23.19 9.81
C ASN A 85 -16.38 23.94 8.48
N GLN A 86 -15.60 23.58 7.46
CA GLN A 86 -15.64 24.18 6.12
C GLN A 86 -15.86 23.13 5.02
N PRO A 87 -17.02 22.44 5.02
CA PRO A 87 -17.23 21.28 4.16
C PRO A 87 -17.40 21.63 2.66
N LYS A 88 -17.79 22.87 2.33
CA LYS A 88 -18.16 23.29 0.97
C LYS A 88 -17.02 23.11 -0.05
N ALA A 89 -15.77 23.24 0.39
CA ALA A 89 -14.60 23.09 -0.48
C ALA A 89 -14.04 21.65 -0.49
N VAL A 90 -14.52 20.74 0.36
CA VAL A 90 -13.92 19.41 0.57
C VAL A 90 -14.01 18.56 -0.69
N GLY A 91 -15.18 18.48 -1.33
CA GLY A 91 -15.36 17.69 -2.56
C GLY A 91 -14.44 18.14 -3.71
N ARG A 92 -14.28 19.45 -3.92
CA ARG A 92 -13.34 19.99 -4.92
C ARG A 92 -11.88 19.69 -4.54
N GLY A 93 -11.51 19.90 -3.28
CA GLY A 93 -10.16 19.61 -2.80
C GLY A 93 -9.78 18.13 -2.93
N LEU A 94 -10.72 17.22 -2.64
CA LEU A 94 -10.53 15.79 -2.88
C LEU A 94 -10.40 15.47 -4.37
N SER A 95 -11.26 16.04 -5.22
CA SER A 95 -11.20 15.81 -6.66
C SER A 95 -9.87 16.27 -7.25
N GLU A 96 -9.37 17.43 -6.83
CA GLU A 96 -8.07 17.95 -7.26
C GLU A 96 -6.91 17.13 -6.68
N GLN A 97 -6.98 16.71 -5.42
CA GLN A 97 -5.98 15.82 -4.84
C GLN A 97 -5.95 14.46 -5.54
N ARG A 98 -7.12 13.92 -5.91
CA ARG A 98 -7.25 12.69 -6.70
C ARG A 98 -6.66 12.88 -8.09
N ARG A 99 -6.91 14.02 -8.75
CA ARG A 99 -6.36 14.40 -10.06
C ARG A 99 -4.84 14.60 -10.03
N ILE A 100 -4.31 15.31 -9.04
CA ILE A 100 -2.87 15.49 -8.86
C ILE A 100 -2.23 14.17 -8.50
N SER A 101 -2.83 13.39 -7.60
CA SER A 101 -2.38 12.02 -7.31
C SER A 101 -2.44 11.17 -8.58
N GLU A 102 -3.45 11.31 -9.42
CA GLU A 102 -3.57 10.66 -10.73
C GLU A 102 -2.46 11.07 -11.70
N ALA A 103 -2.13 12.36 -11.78
CA ALA A 103 -1.05 12.88 -12.61
C ALA A 103 0.34 12.45 -12.09
N LEU A 104 0.55 12.44 -10.77
CA LEU A 104 1.77 11.93 -10.13
C LEU A 104 1.87 10.39 -10.21
N ARG A 105 0.73 9.70 -10.32
CA ARG A 105 0.61 8.25 -10.60
C ARG A 105 0.66 7.92 -12.09
N ALA A 106 0.74 8.91 -12.98
CA ALA A 106 1.20 8.68 -14.34
C ALA A 106 2.71 8.37 -14.27
N ILE A 107 3.02 7.13 -13.85
CA ILE A 107 4.38 6.61 -13.72
C ILE A 107 5.09 6.75 -15.08
N PRO A 108 6.38 7.14 -15.14
CA PRO A 108 7.17 6.99 -16.34
C PRO A 108 7.22 5.50 -16.68
N LEU A 109 6.49 5.11 -17.72
CA LEU A 109 6.49 3.75 -18.23
C LEU A 109 7.94 3.31 -18.45
N VAL A 110 8.24 2.04 -18.15
CA VAL A 110 9.57 1.51 -18.38
C VAL A 110 9.63 0.95 -19.79
N MET A 111 10.65 1.37 -20.54
CA MET A 111 10.94 0.83 -21.85
C MET A 111 11.50 -0.59 -21.71
N LEU A 112 10.91 -1.53 -22.43
CA LEU A 112 11.41 -2.88 -22.61
C LEU A 112 11.73 -3.08 -24.09
N LYS A 113 12.90 -3.67 -24.36
CA LYS A 113 13.30 -4.05 -25.70
C LYS A 113 13.05 -5.54 -25.88
N ILE A 114 12.17 -5.89 -26.81
CA ILE A 114 11.82 -7.28 -27.11
C ILE A 114 12.34 -7.60 -28.49
N LYS A 115 13.19 -8.62 -28.60
CA LYS A 115 13.66 -9.11 -29.89
C LYS A 115 12.66 -10.12 -30.44
N VAL A 116 12.14 -9.89 -31.65
CA VAL A 116 11.14 -10.72 -32.34
C VAL A 116 11.57 -10.95 -33.80
N GLU A 117 10.87 -11.84 -34.50
CA GLU A 117 11.01 -12.00 -35.95
C GLU A 117 10.37 -10.80 -36.68
N PRO A 118 10.88 -10.42 -37.87
CA PRO A 118 10.33 -9.30 -38.64
C PRO A 118 8.84 -9.42 -38.92
N ALA A 119 8.37 -10.63 -39.25
CA ALA A 119 6.95 -10.90 -39.49
C ALA A 119 6.09 -10.60 -38.25
N THR A 120 6.54 -11.03 -37.07
CA THR A 120 5.83 -10.78 -35.80
C THR A 120 5.87 -9.30 -35.40
N ALA A 121 6.96 -8.57 -35.69
CA ALA A 121 7.00 -7.13 -35.49
C ALA A 121 5.99 -6.40 -36.39
N LEU A 122 5.89 -6.82 -37.65
CA LEU A 122 4.95 -6.25 -38.62
C LEU A 122 3.50 -6.52 -38.22
N GLU A 123 3.14 -7.77 -37.92
CA GLU A 123 1.79 -8.15 -37.46
C GLU A 123 1.36 -7.32 -36.25
N PHE A 124 2.26 -7.09 -35.30
CA PHE A 124 1.95 -6.32 -34.11
C PHE A 124 1.80 -4.81 -34.37
N ALA A 125 2.53 -4.28 -35.36
CA ALA A 125 2.37 -2.89 -35.80
C ALA A 125 1.07 -2.69 -36.58
N GLU A 126 0.72 -3.62 -37.47
CA GLU A 126 -0.55 -3.60 -38.22
C GLU A 126 -1.75 -3.66 -37.28
N LEU A 127 -1.71 -4.53 -36.27
CA LEU A 127 -2.76 -4.61 -35.25
C LEU A 127 -2.91 -3.30 -34.44
N ALA A 128 -1.81 -2.60 -34.18
CA ALA A 128 -1.87 -1.30 -33.52
C ALA A 128 -2.55 -0.24 -34.39
N VAL A 129 -2.28 -0.25 -35.70
CA VAL A 129 -2.90 0.67 -36.66
C VAL A 129 -4.40 0.36 -36.82
N GLU A 130 -4.78 -0.91 -36.91
CA GLU A 130 -6.18 -1.34 -37.03
C GLU A 130 -7.06 -0.82 -35.88
N HIS A 131 -6.52 -0.79 -34.66
CA HIS A 131 -7.22 -0.36 -33.45
C HIS A 131 -6.92 1.08 -33.01
N ASP A 132 -6.33 1.91 -33.89
CA ASP A 132 -5.94 3.30 -33.60
C ASP A 132 -5.20 3.45 -32.26
N THR A 133 -4.20 2.60 -32.05
CA THR A 133 -3.49 2.50 -30.78
C THR A 133 -1.99 2.34 -30.97
N THR A 134 -1.27 2.11 -29.87
CA THR A 134 0.18 1.88 -29.89
C THR A 134 0.51 0.44 -29.53
N VAL A 135 1.60 -0.06 -30.10
CA VAL A 135 2.29 -1.30 -29.71
C VAL A 135 2.49 -1.39 -28.19
N SER A 136 2.77 -0.26 -27.53
CA SER A 136 2.91 -0.19 -26.07
C SER A 136 1.57 -0.37 -25.33
N ALA A 137 0.46 0.12 -25.87
CA ALA A 137 -0.87 -0.11 -25.31
C ALA A 137 -1.30 -1.57 -25.46
N LEU A 138 -1.11 -2.14 -26.65
CA LEU A 138 -1.35 -3.57 -26.89
C LEU A 138 -0.52 -4.45 -25.95
N MET A 139 0.77 -4.14 -25.77
CA MET A 139 1.62 -4.91 -24.86
C MET A 139 1.14 -4.81 -23.40
N ARG A 140 0.65 -3.66 -22.96
CA ARG A 140 0.06 -3.51 -21.61
C ARG A 140 -1.19 -4.36 -21.44
N ILE A 141 -2.06 -4.41 -22.45
CA ILE A 141 -3.24 -5.29 -22.46
C ILE A 141 -2.82 -6.75 -22.41
N ALA A 142 -1.87 -7.16 -23.26
CA ALA A 142 -1.35 -8.52 -23.29
C ALA A 142 -0.81 -8.95 -21.93
N LEU A 143 0.00 -8.09 -21.31
CA LEU A 143 0.55 -8.32 -19.97
C LEU A 143 -0.53 -8.41 -18.91
N HIS A 144 -1.54 -7.54 -18.96
CA HIS A 144 -2.66 -7.58 -18.02
C HIS A 144 -3.41 -8.91 -18.12
N ARG A 145 -3.91 -9.26 -19.31
CA ARG A 145 -4.62 -10.53 -19.57
C ARG A 145 -3.79 -11.74 -19.14
N PHE A 146 -2.50 -11.74 -19.48
CA PHE A 146 -1.60 -12.83 -19.11
C PHE A 146 -1.41 -12.93 -17.60
N LEU A 147 -1.27 -11.82 -16.88
CA LEU A 147 -1.06 -11.84 -15.43
C LEU A 147 -2.33 -12.22 -14.67
N GLU A 148 -3.50 -11.89 -15.18
CA GLU A 148 -4.78 -12.37 -14.63
C GLU A 148 -4.97 -13.87 -14.85
N ALA A 149 -4.66 -14.36 -16.05
CA ALA A 149 -4.80 -15.76 -16.41
C ALA A 149 -3.55 -16.33 -17.11
N PRO A 150 -2.46 -16.62 -16.36
CA PRO A 150 -1.19 -17.07 -16.96
C PRO A 150 -1.29 -18.41 -17.68
N GLY A 151 -2.24 -19.26 -17.27
CA GLY A 151 -2.44 -20.59 -17.84
C GLY A 151 -1.18 -21.48 -17.74
N ARG A 152 -1.03 -22.41 -18.70
CA ARG A 152 0.15 -23.27 -18.82
C ARG A 152 1.20 -22.62 -19.72
N TYR A 153 2.03 -21.75 -19.16
CA TYR A 153 3.02 -20.98 -19.93
C TYR A 153 4.45 -21.55 -19.91
N LYS A 154 4.73 -22.61 -19.14
CA LYS A 154 6.08 -23.20 -19.02
C LYS A 154 6.63 -23.74 -20.35
N HIS A 155 5.86 -24.56 -21.06
CA HIS A 155 6.31 -25.11 -22.34
C HIS A 155 6.46 -24.05 -23.44
N PRO A 156 5.48 -23.12 -23.63
CA PRO A 156 5.67 -21.98 -24.52
C PRO A 156 6.91 -21.15 -24.17
N LEU A 157 7.16 -20.90 -22.88
CA LEU A 157 8.32 -20.15 -22.40
C LEU A 157 9.64 -20.77 -22.83
N LEU A 158 9.82 -22.08 -22.62
CA LEU A 158 11.04 -22.78 -23.00
C LEU A 158 11.23 -22.80 -24.53
N ARG A 159 10.14 -22.99 -25.28
CA ARG A 159 10.16 -22.91 -26.74
C ARG A 159 10.58 -21.53 -27.24
N GLU A 160 10.07 -20.47 -26.61
CA GLU A 160 10.46 -19.09 -26.93
C GLU A 160 11.90 -18.76 -26.51
N ALA A 161 12.45 -19.45 -25.52
CA ALA A 161 13.84 -19.27 -25.11
C ALA A 161 14.81 -19.85 -26.14
N GLU A 162 14.43 -20.95 -26.80
CA GLU A 162 15.22 -21.64 -27.83
C GLU A 162 14.98 -21.09 -29.25
N ARG A 163 14.08 -20.11 -29.39
CA ARG A 163 13.66 -19.61 -30.70
C ARG A 163 14.79 -18.88 -31.43
N ALA A 164 15.03 -19.30 -32.66
CA ALA A 164 15.99 -18.69 -33.58
C ALA A 164 15.32 -17.66 -34.51
N GLY A 165 16.11 -16.86 -35.22
CA GLY A 165 15.60 -15.90 -36.22
C GLY A 165 15.12 -14.55 -35.67
N LEU A 166 15.38 -14.27 -34.39
CA LEU A 166 15.03 -13.00 -33.76
C LEU A 166 16.02 -11.91 -34.23
N SER A 167 15.58 -10.97 -35.06
CA SER A 167 16.40 -9.87 -35.60
C SER A 167 15.93 -8.50 -35.14
N ASP A 168 14.61 -8.29 -35.08
CA ASP A 168 14.02 -6.96 -34.96
C ASP A 168 13.71 -6.62 -33.51
N TRP A 169 13.85 -5.34 -33.17
CA TRP A 169 13.58 -4.83 -31.84
C TRP A 169 12.25 -4.10 -31.82
N VAL A 170 11.37 -4.54 -30.92
CA VAL A 170 10.15 -3.84 -30.58
C VAL A 170 10.34 -3.20 -29.21
N ASP A 171 10.32 -1.87 -29.18
CA ASP A 171 10.40 -1.09 -27.96
C ASP A 171 8.98 -0.84 -27.41
N VAL A 172 8.72 -1.33 -26.20
CA VAL A 172 7.40 -1.25 -25.57
C VAL A 172 7.48 -0.59 -24.20
N MET A 173 6.55 0.32 -23.95
CA MET A 173 6.42 1.05 -22.70
C MET A 173 5.39 0.34 -21.82
N VAL A 174 5.84 -0.21 -20.68
CA VAL A 174 4.98 -1.02 -19.79
C VAL A 174 4.98 -0.51 -18.36
N LEU A 175 4.02 -0.99 -17.56
CA LEU A 175 3.95 -0.70 -16.13
C LEU A 175 5.11 -1.40 -15.39
N PRO A 176 5.81 -0.71 -14.45
CA PRO A 176 6.87 -1.34 -13.67
C PRO A 176 6.41 -2.56 -12.86
N SER A 177 5.16 -2.56 -12.38
CA SER A 177 4.59 -3.70 -11.65
C SER A 177 4.41 -4.93 -12.54
N SER A 178 3.88 -4.75 -13.76
CA SER A 178 3.77 -5.82 -14.76
C SER A 178 5.15 -6.40 -15.10
N LYS A 179 6.16 -5.53 -15.28
CA LYS A 179 7.56 -5.96 -15.44
C LYS A 179 8.01 -6.83 -14.25
N GLN A 180 7.85 -6.36 -13.02
CA GLN A 180 8.28 -7.13 -11.84
C GLN A 180 7.57 -8.48 -11.72
N GLN A 181 6.27 -8.53 -12.01
CA GLN A 181 5.50 -9.77 -11.93
C GLN A 181 5.91 -10.78 -13.01
N VAL A 182 6.09 -10.34 -14.26
CA VAL A 182 6.59 -11.20 -15.34
C VAL A 182 7.98 -11.74 -15.01
N TRP A 183 8.89 -10.89 -14.50
CA TRP A 183 10.23 -11.34 -14.13
C TRP A 183 10.18 -12.38 -13.01
N ARG A 184 9.27 -12.21 -12.04
CA ARG A 184 9.04 -13.20 -10.98
C ARG A 184 8.51 -14.52 -11.54
N LEU A 185 7.61 -14.48 -12.53
CA LEU A 185 7.05 -15.68 -13.16
C LEU A 185 8.08 -16.43 -14.00
N ALA A 186 8.93 -15.70 -14.74
CA ALA A 186 10.01 -16.27 -15.53
C ALA A 186 11.12 -16.85 -14.64
N GLY A 187 11.51 -16.13 -13.59
CA GLY A 187 12.56 -16.54 -12.66
C GLY A 187 12.29 -17.85 -11.92
N ARG A 188 11.04 -18.33 -11.87
CA ARG A 188 10.70 -19.68 -11.36
C ARG A 188 11.31 -20.82 -12.18
N TYR A 189 11.70 -20.56 -13.43
CA TYR A 189 12.16 -21.57 -14.37
C TYR A 189 13.61 -21.38 -14.82
N GLY A 190 14.30 -20.35 -14.30
CA GLY A 190 15.69 -20.08 -14.59
C GLY A 190 15.96 -18.60 -14.87
N ASP A 191 17.25 -18.26 -14.85
CA ASP A 191 17.71 -16.92 -15.18
C ASP A 191 17.58 -16.65 -16.69
N LYS A 192 17.37 -15.37 -17.05
CA LYS A 192 17.31 -14.87 -18.44
C LYS A 192 16.11 -15.32 -19.29
N LEU A 193 15.07 -15.89 -18.70
CA LEU A 193 13.82 -16.24 -19.41
C LEU A 193 12.81 -15.09 -19.54
N ASN A 194 13.14 -13.89 -19.05
CA ASN A 194 12.21 -12.75 -18.99
C ASN A 194 11.73 -12.32 -20.39
N THR A 195 12.65 -12.19 -21.35
CA THR A 195 12.32 -11.76 -22.71
C THR A 195 11.56 -12.84 -23.49
N ALA A 196 11.84 -14.12 -23.23
CA ALA A 196 11.07 -15.23 -23.75
C ALA A 196 9.63 -15.21 -23.23
N LEU A 197 9.43 -14.92 -21.93
CA LEU A 197 8.08 -14.79 -21.38
C LEU A 197 7.32 -13.60 -21.98
N LEU A 198 8.00 -12.48 -22.22
CA LEU A 198 7.39 -11.34 -22.93
C LEU A 198 6.95 -11.72 -24.35
N ARG A 199 7.74 -12.52 -25.07
CA ARG A 199 7.34 -13.04 -26.38
C ARG A 199 6.14 -13.98 -26.30
N VAL A 200 6.06 -14.86 -25.30
CA VAL A 200 4.87 -15.69 -25.08
C VAL A 200 3.63 -14.82 -24.87
N VAL A 201 3.75 -13.77 -24.05
CA VAL A 201 2.66 -12.82 -23.79
C VAL A 201 2.21 -12.12 -25.08
N LEU A 202 3.17 -11.63 -25.87
CA LEU A 202 2.91 -10.96 -27.14
C LEU A 202 2.24 -11.90 -28.14
N ARG A 203 2.80 -13.11 -28.36
CA ARG A 203 2.23 -14.09 -29.29
C ARG A 203 0.83 -14.52 -28.89
N ARG A 204 0.58 -14.70 -27.60
CA ARG A 204 -0.76 -15.03 -27.13
C ARG A 204 -1.78 -13.95 -27.48
N LEU A 205 -1.39 -12.67 -27.48
CA LEU A 205 -2.25 -11.60 -27.93
C LEU A 205 -2.49 -11.65 -29.45
N LEU A 206 -1.47 -11.98 -30.24
CA LEU A 206 -1.60 -12.11 -31.69
C LEU A 206 -2.46 -13.32 -32.08
N ASP A 207 -2.27 -14.45 -31.40
CA ASP A 207 -3.02 -15.68 -31.65
C ASP A 207 -4.49 -15.53 -31.21
N GLU A 208 -4.73 -14.81 -30.11
CA GLU A 208 -6.05 -14.59 -29.51
C GLU A 208 -6.28 -13.10 -29.17
N PRO A 209 -6.54 -12.24 -30.19
CA PRO A 209 -6.71 -10.80 -29.98
C PRO A 209 -7.96 -10.50 -29.15
N GLY A 210 -9.02 -11.31 -29.24
CA GLY A 210 -10.26 -11.11 -28.49
C GLY A 210 -10.89 -9.75 -28.79
N ASP A 211 -11.60 -9.18 -27.82
CA ASP A 211 -12.19 -7.84 -27.95
C ASP A 211 -11.19 -6.76 -27.50
N LEU A 212 -10.28 -6.38 -28.42
CA LEU A 212 -9.26 -5.35 -28.13
C LEU A 212 -9.86 -3.97 -27.92
N THR A 213 -10.97 -3.63 -28.56
CA THR A 213 -11.62 -2.32 -28.40
C THR A 213 -12.13 -2.18 -26.97
N ARG A 214 -12.86 -3.18 -26.46
CA ARG A 214 -13.31 -3.20 -25.06
C ARG A 214 -12.13 -3.14 -24.09
N ASP A 215 -11.04 -3.84 -24.40
CA ASP A 215 -9.87 -3.83 -23.54
C ASP A 215 -9.06 -2.54 -23.64
N LEU A 216 -9.07 -1.85 -24.77
CA LEU A 216 -8.53 -0.51 -24.87
C LEU A 216 -9.36 0.50 -24.08
N GLU A 217 -10.66 0.29 -23.93
CA GLU A 217 -11.51 1.11 -23.05
C GLU A 217 -11.38 0.73 -21.57
N ALA A 218 -11.27 -0.57 -21.27
CA ALA A 218 -11.29 -1.07 -19.92
C ALA A 218 -9.90 -1.17 -19.29
N ILE A 219 -8.88 -1.60 -20.06
CA ILE A 219 -7.54 -1.99 -19.62
C ILE A 219 -6.45 -1.00 -20.05
N ALA A 220 -6.52 -0.36 -21.22
CA ALA A 220 -5.53 0.68 -21.54
C ALA A 220 -5.54 1.86 -20.54
N PRO A 221 -6.68 2.19 -19.89
CA PRO A 221 -6.73 3.07 -18.74
C PRO A 221 -6.43 2.37 -17.40
N LEU A 222 -6.32 1.02 -17.35
CA LEU A 222 -5.84 0.29 -16.17
C LEU A 222 -4.40 0.66 -15.90
N ARG A 223 -4.33 1.69 -15.06
CA ARG A 223 -3.17 2.22 -14.39
C ARG A 223 -2.64 1.18 -13.42
N ASP A 224 -1.37 1.28 -13.04
CA ASP A 224 -0.81 0.50 -11.94
C ASP A 224 -1.54 0.88 -10.64
N LEU A 225 -2.60 0.14 -10.30
CA LEU A 225 -3.44 0.30 -9.11
C LEU A 225 -2.75 -0.26 -7.85
N ARG A 226 -1.43 -0.12 -7.72
CA ARG A 226 -0.81 -0.38 -6.42
C ARG A 226 -1.51 0.53 -5.40
N PRO A 227 -1.96 -0.01 -4.25
CA PRO A 227 -2.51 0.80 -3.18
C PRO A 227 -1.54 1.94 -2.88
N GLU A 228 -2.03 3.14 -2.56
CA GLU A 228 -1.15 4.22 -2.08
C GLU A 228 -0.38 3.69 -0.86
N ILE A 229 0.88 3.31 -1.04
CA ILE A 229 1.74 2.89 0.06
C ILE A 229 2.21 4.17 0.70
N TYR A 230 1.54 4.53 1.79
CA TYR A 230 1.96 5.58 2.69
C TYR A 230 2.75 4.93 3.84
N PRO A 231 4.10 4.87 3.75
CA PRO A 231 4.91 4.14 4.73
C PRO A 231 4.92 4.86 6.09
N ALA A 232 4.66 6.16 6.09
CA ALA A 232 4.83 7.01 7.24
C ALA A 232 3.58 6.95 8.12
N ARG A 233 3.60 6.12 9.16
CA ARG A 233 2.51 5.99 10.14
C ARG A 233 2.59 7.05 11.23
N ALA A 234 1.44 7.60 11.61
CA ALA A 234 1.27 8.39 12.83
C ALA A 234 -0.03 7.99 13.53
N ASN A 235 0.00 7.74 14.84
CA ASN A 235 -1.19 7.40 15.60
C ASN A 235 -1.74 8.67 16.26
N VAL A 236 -2.98 9.05 15.92
CA VAL A 236 -3.64 10.24 16.48
C VAL A 236 -4.94 9.84 17.16
N HIS A 237 -5.13 10.42 18.34
CA HIS A 237 -6.30 10.25 19.19
C HIS A 237 -7.33 11.33 18.87
N PHE A 238 -8.53 10.92 18.45
CA PHE A 238 -9.69 11.78 18.16
C PHE A 238 -10.80 11.53 19.18
N ASP A 239 -11.52 12.59 19.58
CA ASP A 239 -12.80 12.43 20.30
C ASP A 239 -13.90 11.91 19.38
N ASP A 240 -14.91 11.27 19.96
CA ASP A 240 -15.98 10.59 19.22
C ASP A 240 -16.77 11.57 18.36
N ALA A 241 -17.06 12.77 18.88
CA ALA A 241 -17.77 13.80 18.14
C ALA A 241 -17.04 14.25 16.86
N LEU A 242 -15.70 14.29 16.85
CA LEU A 242 -14.91 14.59 15.66
C LEU A 242 -14.86 13.38 14.71
N ARG A 243 -14.84 12.16 15.22
CA ARG A 243 -14.90 10.94 14.39
C ARG A 243 -16.21 10.87 13.62
N ASP A 244 -17.34 11.02 14.31
CA ASP A 244 -18.67 10.93 13.72
C ASP A 244 -18.86 11.97 12.61
N LYS A 245 -18.36 13.19 12.84
CA LYS A 245 -18.42 14.25 11.83
C LYS A 245 -17.53 13.97 10.61
N LEU A 246 -16.36 13.35 10.81
CA LEU A 246 -15.50 12.94 9.69
C LEU A 246 -16.15 11.81 8.89
N ASP A 247 -16.79 10.85 9.56
CA ASP A 247 -17.47 9.73 8.88
C ASP A 247 -18.69 10.20 8.09
N ALA A 248 -19.51 11.07 8.70
CA ALA A 248 -20.63 11.70 8.00
C ALA A 248 -20.16 12.53 6.79
N LEU A 249 -19.03 13.25 6.93
CA LEU A 249 -18.43 13.99 5.83
C LEU A 249 -17.92 13.04 4.73
N ALA A 250 -17.24 11.96 5.09
CA ALA A 250 -16.68 10.97 4.18
C ALA A 250 -17.76 10.30 3.34
N ALA A 251 -18.85 9.86 4.00
CA ALA A 251 -20.01 9.29 3.34
C ALA A 251 -20.64 10.28 2.34
N ARG A 252 -20.78 11.55 2.73
CA ARG A 252 -21.38 12.58 1.85
C ARG A 252 -20.55 12.88 0.60
N VAL A 253 -19.23 12.76 0.65
CA VAL A 253 -18.33 13.12 -0.46
C VAL A 253 -17.74 11.90 -1.18
N GLY A 254 -18.21 10.69 -0.87
CA GLY A 254 -17.70 9.45 -1.47
C GLY A 254 -16.20 9.27 -1.23
N SER A 255 -15.78 9.37 0.02
CA SER A 255 -14.38 9.28 0.46
C SER A 255 -14.28 8.43 1.72
N ASP A 256 -13.06 8.21 2.21
CA ASP A 256 -12.80 7.57 3.49
C ASP A 256 -12.14 8.55 4.47
N ARG A 257 -12.13 8.15 5.74
CA ARG A 257 -11.55 8.97 6.82
C ARG A 257 -10.07 9.28 6.58
N ALA A 258 -9.31 8.34 6.01
CA ALA A 258 -7.87 8.52 5.79
C ALA A 258 -7.60 9.54 4.68
N GLU A 259 -8.37 9.52 3.59
CA GLU A 259 -8.28 10.47 2.50
C GLU A 259 -8.67 11.88 2.94
N LEU A 260 -9.74 12.03 3.73
CA LEU A 260 -10.09 13.30 4.37
C LEU A 260 -8.97 13.83 5.28
N MET A 261 -8.33 12.94 6.05
CA MET A 261 -7.23 13.33 6.94
C MET A 261 -5.99 13.76 6.15
N ARG A 262 -5.67 13.11 5.02
CA ARG A 262 -4.61 13.55 4.11
C ARG A 262 -4.92 14.93 3.53
N LEU A 263 -6.17 15.16 3.11
CA LEU A 263 -6.60 16.48 2.63
C LEU A 263 -6.50 17.55 3.73
N ALA A 264 -6.93 17.24 4.96
CA ALA A 264 -6.84 18.15 6.10
C ALA A 264 -5.38 18.53 6.40
N ALA A 265 -4.49 17.54 6.42
CA ALA A 265 -3.06 17.74 6.61
C ALA A 265 -2.46 18.65 5.54
N LYS A 266 -2.73 18.36 4.26
CA LYS A 266 -2.24 19.17 3.15
C LYS A 266 -2.75 20.61 3.23
N ARG A 267 -4.05 20.80 3.50
CA ARG A 267 -4.63 22.14 3.68
C ARG A 267 -4.01 22.95 4.80
N VAL A 268 -3.65 22.31 5.92
CA VAL A 268 -2.97 23.01 7.02
C VAL A 268 -1.53 23.39 6.67
N LEU A 269 -0.85 22.60 5.82
CA LEU A 269 0.47 22.97 5.31
C LEU A 269 0.39 24.12 4.29
N ASP A 270 -0.60 24.11 3.41
CA ASP A 270 -0.78 25.10 2.35
C ASP A 270 -1.36 26.42 2.91
N GLU A 271 -2.30 26.32 3.85
CA GLU A 271 -2.97 27.45 4.51
C GLU A 271 -2.91 27.31 6.04
N PRO A 272 -1.74 27.61 6.66
CA PRO A 272 -1.58 27.47 8.12
C PRO A 272 -2.52 28.39 8.89
N GLY A 273 -2.70 29.63 8.44
CA GLY A 273 -3.45 30.66 9.18
C GLY A 273 -2.95 30.80 10.62
N MET A 274 -3.85 31.08 11.57
CA MET A 274 -3.52 31.15 13.01
C MET A 274 -3.40 29.75 13.64
N ILE A 275 -2.51 28.91 13.09
CA ILE A 275 -2.37 27.49 13.49
C ILE A 275 -1.91 27.35 14.94
N ASP A 276 -0.93 28.15 15.38
CA ASP A 276 -0.38 28.12 16.74
C ASP A 276 -1.46 28.35 17.80
N GLN A 277 -2.29 29.38 17.59
CA GLN A 277 -3.40 29.71 18.49
C GLN A 277 -4.48 28.63 18.46
N ALA A 278 -4.74 28.03 17.29
CA ALA A 278 -5.74 26.97 17.16
C ALA A 278 -5.28 25.68 17.84
N VAL A 279 -4.00 25.31 17.68
CA VAL A 279 -3.37 24.16 18.35
C VAL A 279 -3.35 24.36 19.86
N THR A 280 -2.97 25.56 20.31
CA THR A 280 -3.02 25.95 21.72
C THR A 280 -4.42 25.76 22.29
N ARG A 281 -5.45 26.29 21.63
CA ARG A 281 -6.86 26.10 22.02
C ARG A 281 -7.29 24.63 22.03
N GLU A 282 -6.86 23.84 21.05
CA GLU A 282 -7.18 22.41 20.98
C GLU A 282 -6.59 21.61 22.15
N ILE A 283 -5.40 21.97 22.62
CA ILE A 283 -4.79 21.34 23.80
C ILE A 283 -5.62 21.62 25.05
N PHE A 284 -6.09 22.86 25.20
CA PHE A 284 -6.92 23.27 26.34
C PHE A 284 -8.38 22.76 26.26
N ARG A 285 -8.85 22.39 25.06
CA ARG A 285 -10.20 21.86 24.82
C ARG A 285 -10.43 20.45 25.35
N SER A 286 -9.38 19.63 25.51
CA SER A 286 -9.53 18.29 26.08
C SER A 286 -10.05 18.38 27.52
N GLU A 287 -11.24 17.83 27.81
CA GLU A 287 -11.88 17.89 29.14
C GLU A 287 -10.98 17.39 30.28
N LYS A 288 -10.08 16.44 30.01
CA LYS A 288 -9.09 15.95 30.98
C LYS A 288 -8.01 16.99 31.29
N ASN A 289 -7.57 17.80 30.32
CA ASN A 289 -6.66 18.92 30.58
C ASN A 289 -7.38 20.03 31.35
N LYS A 290 -8.67 20.28 31.07
CA LYS A 290 -9.49 21.20 31.87
C LYS A 290 -9.56 20.77 33.34
N LYS A 291 -9.85 19.48 33.62
CA LYS A 291 -9.81 18.93 34.99
C LYS A 291 -8.41 19.00 35.61
N HIS A 292 -7.36 18.67 34.87
CA HIS A 292 -5.99 18.67 35.38
C HIS A 292 -5.43 20.09 35.63
N LEU A 293 -5.85 21.07 34.84
CA LEU A 293 -5.54 22.49 35.00
C LEU A 293 -6.36 23.12 36.12
N LEU A 294 -7.65 22.80 36.24
CA LEU A 294 -8.49 23.20 37.37
C LEU A 294 -7.94 22.61 38.69
N ALA A 295 -7.51 21.35 38.70
CA ALA A 295 -6.87 20.73 39.85
C ALA A 295 -5.53 21.37 40.20
N ARG A 296 -4.72 21.76 39.21
CA ARG A 296 -3.44 22.47 39.44
C ARG A 296 -3.65 23.91 39.92
N HIS A 297 -4.70 24.59 39.43
CA HIS A 297 -5.09 25.92 39.88
C HIS A 297 -5.62 25.87 41.32
N ALA A 298 -6.50 24.92 41.64
CA ALA A 298 -6.98 24.69 42.99
C ALA A 298 -5.83 24.46 43.98
N ARG A 299 -4.84 23.63 43.64
CA ARG A 299 -3.65 23.39 44.47
C ARG A 299 -2.79 24.63 44.74
N ARG A 300 -2.77 25.62 43.84
CA ARG A 300 -2.04 26.89 44.05
C ARG A 300 -2.80 27.89 44.91
N HIS A 301 -4.12 27.78 44.99
CA HIS A 301 -4.97 28.66 45.82
C HIS A 301 -5.27 28.07 47.21
N THR A 302 -4.96 26.80 47.44
CA THR A 302 -5.07 26.14 48.75
C THR A 302 -3.72 25.98 49.48
N GLN A 303 -2.64 26.56 48.97
CA GLN A 303 -1.40 26.73 49.73
C GLN A 303 -1.47 28.13 50.37
N PRO A 304 -1.78 28.25 51.67
CA PRO A 304 -1.47 29.47 52.39
C PRO A 304 0.05 29.56 52.53
N ASP A 305 0.58 30.78 52.55
CA ASP A 305 1.97 31.08 52.90
C ASP A 305 2.37 30.45 54.26
#